data_AF-A0A143XQI4-F1
#
_entry.id   AF-A0A143XQI4-F1
#
_cell.length_a   1.000
_cell.length_b   1.000
_cell.length_c   1.000
_cell.angle_alpha   90.00
_cell.angle_beta   90.00
_cell.angle_gamma   90.00
#
_symmetry.space_group_name_H-M   'P 1'
#
loop_
_entity.id
_entity.type
_entity.pdbx_description
1 polymer ?
#
loop_
_entity_poly.entity_id
_entity_poly.type
_entity_poly.pdbx_seq_one_letter_code
_entity_poly.pdbx_strand_id
1 'polypeptide(L)'
;MRIGLVDVDGHNFPNLALMKLSAWHKLQGDTVEFADPMAGRYDKVYLSKVFTHTPDCRDEYRCEVIRGGTGYRDYTTTLPEAVEHTCPDYSLYGVGEAYGFLTRGCPNRCPWCVVPHKEGAIRPHADIEEFLAGRKRAVLLDNNVLASAWGLAQIEKIVRLGVRVDFNQGLDVRRIARNPELAELLARVRWLRFLRMAYDSCAVQEDVHNVVKLLVKCGLSPRKLFFYVLVRDDIGDALERIRELKALGCVPFAQPYRDFSGDAKPSREAWRLAYWCNNKRLFNAMDFADYKCK
;
A
#
# COMPACT_ATOMS: atom_id res chain seq x y z
N MET A 1 16.94 7.49 -26.71
CA MET A 1 15.57 8.04 -26.76
C MET A 1 15.37 9.08 -25.66
N ARG A 2 14.42 9.99 -25.83
CA ARG A 2 13.91 10.89 -24.78
C ARG A 2 12.55 10.38 -24.30
N ILE A 3 12.51 9.95 -23.05
CA ILE A 3 11.38 9.27 -22.42
C ILE A 3 10.69 10.23 -21.45
N GLY A 4 9.39 10.43 -21.63
CA GLY A 4 8.56 11.17 -20.70
C GLY A 4 7.82 10.23 -19.76
N LEU A 5 7.73 10.60 -18.48
CA LEU A 5 6.95 9.89 -17.47
C LEU A 5 5.83 10.79 -16.94
N VAL A 6 4.64 10.24 -16.77
CA VAL A 6 3.49 10.95 -16.23
C VAL A 6 2.91 10.15 -15.07
N ASP A 7 3.01 10.72 -13.88
CA ASP A 7 2.32 10.24 -12.69
C ASP A 7 0.92 10.85 -12.64
N VAL A 8 -0.08 10.07 -13.05
CA VAL A 8 -1.44 10.60 -13.27
C VAL A 8 -2.11 10.99 -11.94
N ASP A 9 -1.75 10.32 -10.85
CA ASP A 9 -2.29 10.58 -9.52
C ASP A 9 -1.54 11.69 -8.76
N GLY A 10 -0.43 12.18 -9.34
CA GLY A 10 0.45 13.19 -8.77
C GLY A 10 1.49 12.63 -7.79
N HIS A 11 2.40 13.49 -7.36
CA HIS A 11 3.66 13.08 -6.69
C HIS A 11 3.58 12.94 -5.16
N ASN A 12 2.38 12.73 -4.59
CA ASN A 12 2.21 12.59 -3.14
C ASN A 12 2.74 11.26 -2.58
N PHE A 13 2.84 10.25 -3.44
CA PHE A 13 3.45 8.96 -3.13
C PHE A 13 4.19 8.44 -4.37
N PRO A 14 5.40 7.86 -4.25
CA PRO A 14 6.16 7.40 -5.42
C PRO A 14 5.44 6.32 -6.23
N ASN A 15 5.43 6.47 -7.55
CA ASN A 15 4.94 5.44 -8.45
C ASN A 15 6.05 4.45 -8.79
N LEU A 16 5.94 3.22 -8.27
CA LEU A 16 6.95 2.18 -8.45
C LEU A 16 7.16 1.79 -9.92
N ALA A 17 6.09 1.75 -10.72
CA ALA A 17 6.20 1.39 -12.13
C ALA A 17 7.03 2.43 -12.90
N LEU A 18 6.81 3.72 -12.62
CA LEU A 18 7.57 4.81 -13.23
C LEU A 18 9.03 4.82 -12.78
N MET A 19 9.32 4.53 -11.50
CA MET A 19 10.71 4.39 -11.03
C MET A 19 11.45 3.23 -11.73
N LYS A 20 10.78 2.08 -11.93
CA LYS A 20 11.36 0.93 -12.64
C LYS A 20 11.60 1.23 -14.12
N LEU A 21 10.62 1.86 -14.79
CA LEU A 21 10.76 2.33 -16.18
C LEU A 21 11.91 3.33 -16.32
N SER A 22 12.02 4.30 -15.41
CA SER A 22 13.12 5.27 -15.41
C SER A 22 14.48 4.59 -15.32
N ALA A 23 14.65 3.70 -14.34
CA ALA A 23 15.91 2.99 -14.17
C ALA A 23 16.25 2.14 -15.41
N TRP A 24 15.27 1.40 -15.94
CA TRP A 24 15.49 0.52 -17.09
C TRP A 24 15.90 1.32 -18.34
N HIS A 25 15.21 2.40 -18.65
CA HIS A 25 15.56 3.26 -19.79
C HIS A 25 16.93 3.93 -19.62
N LYS A 26 17.25 4.44 -18.42
CA LYS A 26 18.57 5.01 -18.14
C LYS A 26 19.70 4.00 -18.33
N LEU A 27 19.48 2.73 -18.00
CA LEU A 27 20.45 1.65 -18.25
C LEU A 27 20.70 1.40 -19.76
N GLN A 28 19.73 1.71 -20.63
CA GLN A 28 19.87 1.64 -22.08
C GLN A 28 20.53 2.90 -22.69
N GLY A 29 20.88 3.90 -21.86
CA GLY A 29 21.41 5.19 -22.33
C GLY A 29 20.34 6.20 -22.75
N ASP A 30 19.07 5.94 -22.44
CA ASP A 30 17.99 6.90 -22.69
C ASP A 30 17.98 8.02 -21.65
N THR A 31 17.46 9.18 -22.06
CA THR A 31 17.16 10.28 -21.14
C THR A 31 15.72 10.14 -20.64
N VAL A 32 15.52 10.33 -19.34
CA VAL A 32 14.21 10.14 -18.70
C VAL A 32 13.91 11.31 -17.77
N GLU A 33 12.71 11.88 -17.90
CA GLU A 33 12.21 12.97 -17.08
C GLU A 33 10.69 12.88 -16.91
N PHE A 34 10.14 13.61 -15.94
CA PHE A 34 8.70 13.84 -15.95
C PHE A 34 8.32 14.64 -17.19
N ALA A 35 7.29 14.20 -17.89
CA ALA A 35 6.92 14.77 -19.17
C ALA A 35 6.41 16.21 -18.99
N ASP A 36 6.96 17.12 -19.80
CA ASP A 36 6.45 18.47 -19.96
C ASP A 36 5.77 18.57 -21.34
N PRO A 37 4.44 18.72 -21.40
CA PRO A 37 3.70 18.77 -22.66
C PRO A 37 4.03 20.01 -23.50
N MET A 38 4.60 21.06 -22.90
CA MET A 38 4.98 22.30 -23.59
C MET A 38 6.45 22.31 -24.02
N ALA A 39 7.33 21.61 -23.31
CA ALA A 39 8.78 21.65 -23.56
C ALA A 39 9.34 20.40 -24.28
N GLY A 40 8.56 19.34 -24.44
CA GLY A 40 9.08 18.04 -24.86
C GLY A 40 8.72 17.60 -26.28
N ARG A 41 9.75 17.32 -27.11
CA ARG A 41 9.66 16.27 -28.13
C ARG A 41 10.14 14.97 -27.50
N TYR A 42 9.21 14.10 -27.12
CA TYR A 42 9.50 12.76 -26.61
C TYR A 42 9.48 11.74 -27.74
N ASP A 43 10.31 10.70 -27.62
CA ASP A 43 10.19 9.52 -28.49
C ASP A 43 9.10 8.58 -27.96
N LYS A 44 8.92 8.55 -26.63
CA LYS A 44 7.96 7.70 -25.94
C LYS A 44 7.52 8.31 -24.60
N VAL A 45 6.25 8.16 -24.24
CA VAL A 45 5.71 8.61 -22.95
C VAL A 45 4.97 7.49 -22.24
N TYR A 46 5.24 7.32 -20.95
CA TYR A 46 4.55 6.36 -20.07
C TYR A 46 3.65 7.09 -19.09
N LEU A 47 2.36 6.73 -19.04
CA LEU A 47 1.41 7.20 -18.05
C LEU A 47 1.09 6.05 -17.09
N SER A 48 1.28 6.29 -15.80
CA SER A 48 0.88 5.32 -14.78
C SER A 48 -0.21 5.91 -13.90
N LYS A 49 -1.33 5.18 -13.77
CA LYS A 49 -2.47 5.54 -12.93
C LYS A 49 -2.86 4.40 -12.00
N VAL A 50 -2.88 4.68 -10.70
CA VAL A 50 -3.24 3.76 -9.62
C VAL A 50 -4.71 3.91 -9.23
N PHE A 51 -5.20 5.13 -9.05
CA PHE A 51 -6.55 5.36 -8.55
C PHE A 51 -7.57 5.49 -9.68
N THR A 52 -8.73 4.85 -9.52
CA THR A 52 -9.83 4.94 -10.49
C THR A 52 -10.62 6.26 -10.40
N HIS A 53 -10.46 7.02 -9.31
CA HIS A 53 -11.29 8.18 -8.98
C HIS A 53 -10.58 9.54 -9.13
N THR A 54 -9.31 9.53 -9.53
CA THR A 54 -8.56 10.74 -9.89
C THR A 54 -8.82 11.09 -11.35
N PRO A 55 -8.82 12.38 -11.73
CA PRO A 55 -8.87 12.77 -13.13
C PRO A 55 -7.72 12.15 -13.93
N ASP A 56 -7.97 11.81 -15.20
CA ASP A 56 -6.88 11.38 -16.09
C ASP A 56 -6.08 12.58 -16.63
N CYS A 57 -4.86 12.30 -17.11
CA CYS A 57 -4.03 13.27 -17.81
C CYS A 57 -4.68 13.65 -19.15
N ARG A 58 -4.82 14.96 -19.39
CA ARG A 58 -5.45 15.53 -20.59
C ARG A 58 -4.44 16.01 -21.63
N ASP A 59 -3.16 15.92 -21.31
CA ASP A 59 -2.10 16.40 -22.19
C ASP A 59 -1.95 15.48 -23.41
N GLU A 60 -1.63 16.08 -24.55
CA GLU A 60 -1.40 15.37 -25.81
C GLU A 60 0.10 15.24 -26.09
N TYR A 61 0.55 14.01 -26.33
CA TYR A 61 1.94 13.71 -26.68
C TYR A 61 2.01 13.15 -28.11
N ARG A 62 2.76 13.81 -28.99
CA ARG A 62 2.91 13.41 -30.41
C ARG A 62 3.99 12.34 -30.60
N CYS A 63 3.88 11.24 -29.86
CA CYS A 63 4.82 10.12 -29.87
C CYS A 63 4.09 8.82 -29.49
N GLU A 64 4.85 7.74 -29.31
CA GLU A 64 4.28 6.52 -28.72
C GLU A 64 3.87 6.81 -27.26
N VAL A 65 2.64 6.45 -26.90
CA VAL A 65 2.10 6.64 -25.55
C VAL A 65 1.65 5.29 -24.99
N ILE A 66 2.23 4.90 -23.86
CA ILE A 66 1.86 3.68 -23.14
C ILE A 66 1.16 4.08 -21.84
N ARG A 67 -0.04 3.54 -21.62
CA ARG A 67 -0.85 3.77 -20.42
C ARG A 67 -0.97 2.47 -19.65
N GLY A 68 -0.83 2.53 -18.33
CA GLY A 68 -0.95 1.33 -17.50
C GLY A 68 -1.29 1.65 -16.05
N GLY A 69 -1.81 0.62 -15.37
CA GLY A 69 -2.13 0.68 -13.96
C GLY A 69 -3.62 0.56 -13.66
N THR A 70 -3.92 0.28 -12.40
CA THR A 70 -5.27 -0.05 -11.91
C THR A 70 -6.28 1.06 -12.16
N GLY A 71 -5.86 2.32 -12.18
CA GLY A 71 -6.74 3.45 -12.40
C GLY A 71 -7.36 3.50 -13.79
N TYR A 72 -6.75 2.83 -14.77
CA TYR A 72 -7.31 2.65 -16.12
C TYR A 72 -8.26 1.47 -16.23
N ARG A 73 -8.43 0.67 -15.17
CA ARG A 73 -9.17 -0.61 -15.17
C ARG A 73 -8.65 -1.60 -16.21
N ASP A 74 -7.40 -1.41 -16.62
CA ASP A 74 -6.66 -2.36 -17.43
C ASP A 74 -5.81 -3.24 -16.49
N TYR A 75 -6.08 -4.53 -16.54
CA TYR A 75 -5.39 -5.55 -15.76
C TYR A 75 -4.57 -6.51 -16.63
N THR A 76 -4.50 -6.27 -17.95
CA THR A 76 -3.72 -7.07 -18.89
C THR A 76 -2.38 -6.41 -19.20
N THR A 77 -2.30 -5.09 -19.15
CA THR A 77 -1.03 -4.36 -19.29
C THR A 77 -0.14 -4.56 -18.07
N THR A 78 0.98 -5.25 -18.28
CA THR A 78 2.02 -5.50 -17.29
C THR A 78 3.35 -4.92 -17.75
N LEU A 79 4.24 -4.63 -16.80
CA LEU A 79 5.62 -4.29 -17.14
C LEU A 79 6.31 -5.53 -17.75
N PRO A 80 7.14 -5.37 -18.79
CA PRO A 80 8.03 -6.44 -19.23
C PRO A 80 8.90 -6.92 -18.06
N GLU A 81 9.21 -8.22 -18.03
CA GLU A 81 9.93 -8.84 -16.90
C GLU A 81 11.28 -8.15 -16.60
N ALA A 82 12.01 -7.75 -17.64
CA ALA A 82 13.26 -7.00 -17.48
C ALA A 82 13.06 -5.64 -16.78
N VAL A 83 11.93 -4.96 -17.02
CA VAL A 83 11.60 -3.69 -16.33
C VAL A 83 11.10 -3.99 -14.92
N GLU A 84 10.23 -4.98 -14.75
CA GLU A 84 9.68 -5.37 -13.46
C GLU A 84 10.77 -5.77 -12.46
N HIS A 85 11.85 -6.41 -12.92
CA HIS A 85 12.99 -6.80 -12.06
C HIS A 85 14.17 -5.81 -12.11
N THR A 86 13.95 -4.60 -12.62
CA THR A 86 14.93 -3.52 -12.52
C THR A 86 14.83 -2.83 -11.16
N CYS A 87 15.98 -2.58 -10.53
CA CYS A 87 16.05 -1.81 -9.29
C CYS A 87 15.48 -0.38 -9.52
N PRO A 88 14.50 0.10 -8.73
CA PRO A 88 13.83 1.36 -9.02
C PRO A 88 14.74 2.59 -8.96
N ASP A 89 14.53 3.55 -9.85
CA ASP A 89 15.16 4.86 -9.79
C ASP A 89 14.53 5.73 -8.70
N TYR A 90 15.04 5.57 -7.48
CA TYR A 90 14.58 6.34 -6.33
C TYR A 90 14.84 7.85 -6.42
N SER A 91 15.79 8.27 -7.27
CA SER A 91 16.09 9.70 -7.45
C SER A 91 14.96 10.43 -8.16
N LEU A 92 14.15 9.72 -8.98
CA LEU A 92 13.00 10.26 -9.69
C LEU A 92 12.00 10.97 -8.75
N TYR A 93 11.81 10.42 -7.54
CA TYR A 93 10.94 11.01 -6.50
C TYR A 93 11.71 11.55 -5.29
N GLY A 94 13.04 11.55 -5.32
CA GLY A 94 13.88 12.01 -4.22
C GLY A 94 13.69 11.25 -2.90
N VAL A 95 13.34 9.96 -2.96
CA VAL A 95 13.02 9.15 -1.76
C VAL A 95 14.25 8.41 -1.20
N GLY A 96 14.32 8.34 0.14
CA GLY A 96 15.42 7.67 0.84
C GLY A 96 15.19 6.17 1.08
N GLU A 97 13.93 5.74 1.06
CA GLU A 97 13.51 4.35 1.21
C GLU A 97 13.57 3.59 -0.11
N ALA A 98 13.81 2.28 -0.01
CA ALA A 98 13.57 1.34 -1.09
C ALA A 98 12.07 1.03 -1.22
N TYR A 99 11.60 0.69 -2.42
CA TYR A 99 10.20 0.37 -2.69
C TYR A 99 10.13 -0.90 -3.51
N GLY A 100 9.25 -1.83 -3.14
CA GLY A 100 9.12 -3.08 -3.86
C GLY A 100 8.01 -3.97 -3.34
N PHE A 101 7.91 -5.14 -3.97
CA PHE A 101 7.02 -6.22 -3.61
C PHE A 101 7.88 -7.46 -3.35
N LEU A 102 7.63 -8.19 -2.27
CA LEU A 102 8.24 -9.52 -2.09
C LEU A 102 7.38 -10.60 -2.73
N THR A 103 6.08 -10.35 -2.83
CA THR A 103 5.03 -11.21 -3.33
C THR A 103 4.00 -10.39 -4.10
N ARG A 104 3.30 -11.06 -5.03
CA ARG A 104 2.15 -10.50 -5.77
C ARG A 104 0.93 -11.41 -5.63
N GLY A 105 -0.26 -10.85 -5.83
CA GLY A 105 -1.51 -11.58 -5.61
C GLY A 105 -1.90 -11.74 -4.15
N CYS A 106 -3.05 -12.38 -3.92
CA CYS A 106 -3.60 -12.64 -2.58
C CYS A 106 -4.55 -13.85 -2.66
N PRO A 107 -4.51 -14.80 -1.69
CA PRO A 107 -5.42 -15.95 -1.74
C PRO A 107 -6.86 -15.58 -1.32
N ASN A 108 -7.04 -14.45 -0.66
CA ASN A 108 -8.34 -14.01 -0.17
C ASN A 108 -9.18 -13.48 -1.32
N ARG A 109 -10.49 -13.74 -1.30
CA ARG A 109 -11.45 -13.22 -2.28
C ARG A 109 -12.37 -12.17 -1.67
N CYS A 110 -11.77 -11.18 -1.01
CA CYS A 110 -12.52 -10.10 -0.36
C CYS A 110 -13.34 -9.35 -1.43
N PRO A 111 -14.67 -9.15 -1.24
CA PRO A 111 -15.53 -8.59 -2.28
C PRO A 111 -15.24 -7.11 -2.59
N TRP A 112 -14.56 -6.40 -1.68
CA TRP A 112 -14.12 -5.02 -1.84
C TRP A 112 -12.70 -4.88 -2.42
N CYS A 113 -12.06 -5.98 -2.83
CA CYS A 113 -10.65 -5.98 -3.23
C CYS A 113 -10.48 -6.30 -4.71
N VAL A 114 -9.71 -5.48 -5.43
CA VAL A 114 -9.40 -5.69 -6.85
C VAL A 114 -8.31 -6.75 -7.08
N VAL A 115 -7.49 -7.05 -6.06
CA VAL A 115 -6.30 -7.91 -6.17
C VAL A 115 -6.59 -9.30 -6.74
N PRO A 116 -7.65 -10.03 -6.34
CA PRO A 116 -7.91 -11.37 -6.86
C PRO A 116 -8.20 -11.39 -8.36
N HIS A 117 -8.79 -10.31 -8.88
CA HIS A 117 -9.07 -10.15 -10.30
C HIS A 117 -7.83 -9.65 -11.06
N LYS A 118 -7.12 -8.66 -10.51
CA LYS A 118 -5.96 -8.03 -11.15
C LYS A 118 -4.70 -8.89 -11.12
N GLU A 119 -4.39 -9.47 -9.97
CA GLU A 119 -3.10 -10.14 -9.72
C GLU A 119 -3.24 -11.65 -9.49
N GLY A 120 -4.45 -12.13 -9.19
CA GLY A 120 -4.71 -13.55 -8.97
C GLY A 120 -4.14 -14.10 -7.66
N ALA A 121 -3.80 -15.38 -7.68
CA ALA A 121 -3.28 -16.11 -6.52
C ALA A 121 -1.92 -15.58 -6.06
N ILE A 122 -1.65 -15.77 -4.76
CA ILE A 122 -0.38 -15.40 -4.14
C ILE A 122 0.79 -16.14 -4.80
N ARG A 123 1.86 -15.41 -5.13
CA ARG A 123 3.09 -15.97 -5.69
C ARG A 123 4.33 -15.21 -5.21
N PRO A 124 5.50 -15.87 -5.16
CA PRO A 124 6.79 -15.19 -5.03
C PRO A 124 6.95 -14.10 -6.10
N HIS A 125 7.69 -13.04 -5.78
CA HIS A 125 7.96 -11.97 -6.75
C HIS A 125 9.44 -11.60 -6.77
N ALA A 126 9.95 -10.91 -5.75
CA ALA A 126 11.33 -10.46 -5.71
C ALA A 126 11.97 -10.77 -4.36
N ASP A 127 13.30 -10.88 -4.38
CA ASP A 127 14.11 -10.87 -3.16
C ASP A 127 14.28 -9.43 -2.68
N ILE A 128 14.27 -9.20 -1.36
CA ILE A 128 14.43 -7.86 -0.79
C ILE A 128 15.69 -7.15 -1.31
N GLU A 129 16.79 -7.88 -1.52
CA GLU A 129 18.06 -7.30 -1.97
C GLU A 129 18.02 -6.80 -3.42
N GLU A 130 17.09 -7.29 -4.24
CA GLU A 130 16.90 -6.86 -5.64
C GLU A 130 16.65 -5.35 -5.75
N PHE A 131 15.90 -4.80 -4.79
CA PHE A 131 15.51 -3.39 -4.78
C PHE A 131 16.06 -2.58 -3.60
N LEU A 132 16.77 -3.20 -2.63
CA LEU A 132 17.36 -2.42 -1.53
C LEU A 132 18.37 -1.38 -2.00
N ALA A 133 19.22 -1.71 -2.99
CA ALA A 133 20.28 -0.84 -3.49
C ALA A 133 21.07 -0.14 -2.36
N GLY A 134 21.52 -0.92 -1.38
CA GLY A 134 22.28 -0.44 -0.21
C GLY A 134 21.47 0.31 0.86
N ARG A 135 20.18 0.58 0.64
CA ARG A 135 19.32 1.28 1.61
C ARG A 135 19.05 0.41 2.83
N LYS A 136 18.81 1.07 3.96
CA LYS A 136 18.47 0.41 5.25
C LYS A 136 16.99 0.54 5.63
N ARG A 137 16.17 1.10 4.72
CA ARG A 137 14.75 1.36 4.91
C ARG A 137 14.01 0.93 3.65
N ALA A 138 12.88 0.23 3.79
CA ALA A 138 12.04 -0.17 2.65
C ALA A 138 10.54 -0.03 2.94
N VAL A 139 9.77 0.34 1.93
CA VAL A 139 8.30 0.32 1.93
C VAL A 139 7.86 -0.82 1.01
N LEU A 140 7.16 -1.78 1.58
CA LEU A 140 6.73 -3.01 0.93
C LEU A 140 5.25 -2.92 0.60
N LEU A 141 4.93 -3.17 -0.68
CA LEU A 141 3.61 -2.96 -1.25
C LEU A 141 2.80 -4.25 -1.36
N ASP A 142 3.30 -5.35 -0.80
CA ASP A 142 2.68 -6.67 -0.80
C ASP A 142 1.22 -6.69 -0.34
N ASN A 143 0.35 -7.34 -1.11
CA ASN A 143 -1.07 -7.47 -0.75
C ASN A 143 -1.30 -8.44 0.42
N ASN A 144 -0.51 -9.52 0.52
CA ASN A 144 -0.60 -10.49 1.61
C ASN A 144 0.70 -11.32 1.73
N VAL A 145 1.81 -10.67 2.09
CA VAL A 145 3.13 -11.33 2.23
C VAL A 145 3.12 -12.55 3.16
N LEU A 146 2.27 -12.53 4.20
CA LEU A 146 2.15 -13.60 5.19
C LEU A 146 1.49 -14.86 4.62
N ALA A 147 0.88 -14.77 3.43
CA ALA A 147 0.27 -15.89 2.73
C ALA A 147 1.25 -16.72 1.91
N SER A 148 2.54 -16.39 1.94
CA SER A 148 3.56 -17.01 1.10
C SER A 148 4.75 -17.49 1.93
N ALA A 149 5.17 -18.74 1.73
CA ALA A 149 6.40 -19.26 2.34
C ALA A 149 7.63 -18.43 1.91
N TRP A 150 7.66 -17.99 0.65
CA TRP A 150 8.65 -17.03 0.17
C TRP A 150 8.59 -15.70 0.94
N GLY A 151 7.38 -15.16 1.13
CA GLY A 151 7.17 -13.94 1.90
C GLY A 151 7.70 -14.04 3.33
N LEU A 152 7.45 -15.17 4.02
CA LEU A 152 7.99 -15.43 5.35
C LEU A 152 9.53 -15.50 5.35
N ALA A 153 10.12 -16.22 4.39
CA ALA A 153 11.57 -16.30 4.25
C ALA A 153 12.22 -14.92 3.99
N GLN A 154 11.54 -14.04 3.24
CA GLN A 154 11.97 -12.67 3.01
C GLN A 154 11.85 -11.79 4.26
N ILE A 155 10.81 -11.99 5.10
CA ILE A 155 10.69 -11.30 6.40
C ILE A 155 11.83 -11.71 7.33
N GLU A 156 12.17 -13.00 7.39
CA GLU A 156 13.34 -13.47 8.15
C GLU A 156 14.64 -12.84 7.62
N LYS A 157 14.79 -12.76 6.30
CA LYS A 157 15.93 -12.09 5.65
C LYS A 157 16.00 -10.62 6.03
N ILE A 158 14.88 -9.90 6.04
CA ILE A 158 14.77 -8.50 6.50
C ILE A 158 15.27 -8.35 7.95
N VAL A 159 14.87 -9.27 8.84
CA VAL A 159 15.33 -9.28 10.23
C VAL A 159 16.85 -9.49 10.30
N ARG A 160 17.40 -10.45 9.55
CA ARG A 160 18.86 -10.70 9.49
C ARG A 160 19.64 -9.50 8.97
N LEU A 161 19.14 -8.86 7.90
CA LEU A 161 19.77 -7.68 7.30
C LEU A 161 19.61 -6.41 8.15
N GLY A 162 18.73 -6.43 9.15
CA GLY A 162 18.45 -5.29 10.03
C GLY A 162 17.78 -4.11 9.33
N VAL A 163 17.11 -4.35 8.19
CA VAL A 163 16.40 -3.34 7.40
C VAL A 163 15.13 -2.91 8.14
N ARG A 164 14.85 -1.61 8.15
CA ARG A 164 13.59 -1.08 8.70
C ARG A 164 12.51 -1.09 7.63
N VAL A 165 11.33 -1.64 7.90
CA VAL A 165 10.28 -1.79 6.89
C VAL A 165 8.93 -1.18 7.27
N ASP A 166 8.14 -0.82 6.26
CA ASP A 166 6.70 -0.55 6.34
C ASP A 166 5.96 -1.44 5.34
N PHE A 167 5.17 -2.41 5.82
CA PHE A 167 4.23 -3.16 4.98
C PHE A 167 2.97 -2.32 4.82
N ASN A 168 2.92 -1.54 3.74
CA ASN A 168 2.02 -0.40 3.64
C ASN A 168 0.54 -0.78 3.39
N GLN A 169 0.29 -1.97 2.83
CA GLN A 169 -1.06 -2.48 2.52
C GLN A 169 -1.81 -3.09 3.71
N GLY A 170 -1.14 -3.27 4.86
CA GLY A 170 -1.71 -3.92 6.04
C GLY A 170 -1.62 -5.45 5.98
N LEU A 171 -1.09 -6.04 7.05
CA LEU A 171 -0.95 -7.48 7.20
C LEU A 171 -2.27 -8.17 7.59
N ASP A 172 -2.41 -9.42 7.16
CA ASP A 172 -3.60 -10.25 7.40
C ASP A 172 -3.64 -10.79 8.84
N VAL A 173 -4.51 -10.20 9.68
CA VAL A 173 -4.64 -10.53 11.10
C VAL A 173 -4.96 -11.99 11.35
N ARG A 174 -5.75 -12.63 10.48
CA ARG A 174 -6.14 -14.05 10.60
C ARG A 174 -4.93 -14.98 10.63
N ARG A 175 -3.88 -14.63 9.89
CA ARG A 175 -2.65 -15.43 9.82
C ARG A 175 -1.82 -15.29 11.07
N ILE A 176 -1.72 -14.07 11.59
CA ILE A 176 -0.98 -13.78 12.82
C ILE A 176 -1.70 -14.40 14.02
N ALA A 177 -3.03 -14.30 14.09
CA ALA A 177 -3.85 -14.82 15.19
C ALA A 177 -3.66 -16.33 15.42
N ARG A 178 -3.46 -17.07 14.34
CA ARG A 178 -3.36 -18.55 14.33
C ARG A 178 -1.92 -19.06 14.39
N ASN A 179 -0.94 -18.16 14.43
CA ASN A 179 0.47 -18.53 14.39
C ASN A 179 1.30 -17.66 15.37
N PRO A 180 1.51 -18.14 16.61
CA PRO A 180 2.35 -17.46 17.59
C PRO A 180 3.79 -17.22 17.13
N GLU A 181 4.41 -18.16 16.40
CA GLU A 181 5.78 -18.00 15.87
C GLU A 181 5.86 -16.84 14.87
N LEU A 182 4.78 -16.62 14.11
CA LEU A 182 4.70 -15.47 13.22
C LEU A 182 4.63 -14.15 14.01
N ALA A 183 3.91 -14.11 15.14
CA ALA A 183 3.89 -12.93 16.01
C ALA A 183 5.29 -12.64 16.58
N GLU A 184 6.05 -13.66 16.96
CA GLU A 184 7.44 -13.52 17.43
C GLU A 184 8.37 -13.03 16.31
N LEU A 185 8.23 -13.54 15.09
CA LEU A 185 8.97 -13.04 13.92
C LEU A 185 8.67 -11.55 13.69
N LEU A 186 7.40 -11.15 13.68
CA LEU A 186 6.99 -9.77 13.47
C LEU A 186 7.43 -8.83 14.60
N ALA A 187 7.59 -9.33 15.82
CA ALA A 187 8.16 -8.57 16.95
C ALA A 187 9.64 -8.25 16.77
N ARG A 188 10.38 -9.08 16.03
CA ARG A 188 11.80 -8.86 15.71
C ARG A 188 12.01 -7.92 14.53
N VAL A 189 10.98 -7.68 13.71
CA VAL A 189 11.04 -6.75 12.58
C VAL A 189 11.21 -5.31 13.09
N ARG A 190 12.13 -4.56 12.47
CA ARG A 190 12.30 -3.14 12.75
C ARG A 190 11.30 -2.35 11.93
N TRP A 191 10.22 -1.90 12.56
CA TRP A 191 9.18 -1.13 11.88
C TRP A 191 9.62 0.34 11.67
N LEU A 192 9.38 0.89 10.47
CA LEU A 192 9.62 2.32 10.20
C LEU A 192 8.80 3.21 11.13
N ARG A 193 7.53 2.85 11.33
CA ARG A 193 6.63 3.56 12.23
C ARG A 193 5.68 2.64 12.96
N PHE A 194 4.93 1.85 12.20
CA PHE A 194 3.88 0.96 12.69
C PHE A 194 4.02 -0.44 12.09
N LEU A 195 3.53 -1.44 12.81
CA LEU A 195 3.10 -2.71 12.25
C LEU A 195 1.66 -2.52 11.80
N ARG A 196 1.43 -2.43 10.48
CA ARG A 196 0.11 -2.19 9.91
C ARG A 196 -0.62 -3.50 9.66
N MET A 197 -1.91 -3.53 9.98
CA MET A 197 -2.81 -4.65 9.80
C MET A 197 -4.14 -4.17 9.21
N ALA A 198 -4.93 -5.08 8.68
CA ALA A 198 -6.28 -4.80 8.21
C ALA A 198 -7.33 -5.34 9.19
N TYR A 199 -8.30 -4.51 9.55
CA TYR A 199 -9.50 -4.90 10.28
C TYR A 199 -10.71 -4.46 9.46
N ASP A 200 -11.04 -5.19 8.40
CA ASP A 200 -12.00 -4.76 7.37
C ASP A 200 -13.46 -5.18 7.62
N SER A 201 -13.69 -6.11 8.56
CA SER A 201 -15.02 -6.66 8.85
C SER A 201 -15.09 -7.16 10.30
N CYS A 202 -16.25 -7.06 10.96
CA CYS A 202 -16.50 -7.67 12.26
C CYS A 202 -16.23 -9.19 12.28
N ALA A 203 -16.30 -9.86 11.13
CA ALA A 203 -15.98 -11.28 11.00
C ALA A 203 -14.54 -11.65 11.43
N VAL A 204 -13.61 -10.69 11.52
CA VAL A 204 -12.23 -10.92 12.01
C VAL A 204 -11.97 -10.29 13.39
N GLN A 205 -13.01 -9.89 14.12
CA GLN A 205 -12.88 -9.24 15.44
C GLN A 205 -12.09 -10.08 16.44
N GLU A 206 -12.41 -11.37 16.55
CA GLU A 206 -11.70 -12.28 17.45
C GLU A 206 -10.23 -12.42 17.05
N ASP A 207 -9.95 -12.54 15.74
CA ASP A 207 -8.57 -12.58 15.23
C ASP A 207 -7.80 -11.30 15.61
N VAL A 208 -8.43 -10.11 15.53
CA VAL A 208 -7.81 -8.84 15.92
C VAL A 208 -7.48 -8.81 17.41
N HIS A 209 -8.43 -9.17 18.27
CA HIS A 209 -8.21 -9.21 19.72
C HIS A 209 -7.07 -10.18 20.08
N ASN A 210 -7.06 -11.36 19.46
CA ASN A 210 -6.01 -12.35 19.64
C ASN A 210 -4.64 -11.85 19.17
N VAL A 211 -4.57 -11.20 18.00
CA VAL A 211 -3.33 -10.63 17.46
C VAL A 211 -2.77 -9.53 18.37
N VAL A 212 -3.60 -8.63 18.86
CA VAL A 212 -3.15 -7.58 19.79
C VAL A 212 -2.58 -8.21 21.05
N LYS A 213 -3.29 -9.18 21.66
CA LYS A 213 -2.82 -9.90 22.84
C LYS A 213 -1.48 -10.60 22.59
N LEU A 214 -1.35 -11.31 21.46
CA LEU A 214 -0.12 -12.04 21.10
C LEU A 214 1.06 -11.08 20.88
N LEU A 215 0.87 -10.03 20.07
CA LEU A 215 1.94 -9.07 19.77
C LEU A 215 2.37 -8.29 21.03
N VAL A 216 1.45 -7.96 21.93
CA VAL A 216 1.78 -7.35 23.22
C VAL A 216 2.59 -8.31 24.09
N LYS A 217 2.22 -9.58 24.13
CA LYS A 217 2.98 -10.62 24.84
C LYS A 217 4.41 -10.76 24.28
N CYS A 218 4.59 -10.56 22.97
CA CYS A 218 5.89 -10.51 22.31
C CYS A 218 6.65 -9.18 22.51
N GLY A 219 6.12 -8.25 23.30
CA GLY A 219 6.78 -6.99 23.66
C GLY A 219 6.49 -5.79 22.76
N LEU A 220 5.55 -5.89 21.81
CA LEU A 220 5.13 -4.71 21.04
C LEU A 220 4.16 -3.84 21.85
N SER A 221 4.43 -2.54 21.88
CA SER A 221 3.48 -1.57 22.41
C SER A 221 2.22 -1.50 21.53
N PRO A 222 0.99 -1.50 22.09
CA PRO A 222 -0.25 -1.31 21.32
C PRO A 222 -0.23 -0.07 20.41
N ARG A 223 0.42 1.02 20.84
CA ARG A 223 0.58 2.26 20.05
C ARG A 223 1.40 2.09 18.75
N LYS A 224 2.08 0.95 18.57
CA LYS A 224 2.79 0.57 17.34
C LYS A 224 1.94 -0.28 16.40
N LEU A 225 0.80 -0.79 16.88
CA LEU A 225 -0.12 -1.61 16.12
C LEU A 225 -1.14 -0.69 15.44
N PHE A 226 -1.04 -0.61 14.12
CA PHE A 226 -1.89 0.23 13.29
C PHE A 226 -2.87 -0.64 12.53
N PHE A 227 -4.13 -0.22 12.44
CA PHE A 227 -5.16 -0.95 11.74
C PHE A 227 -5.87 -0.05 10.74
N TYR A 228 -5.86 -0.44 9.47
CA TYR A 228 -6.82 0.08 8.51
C TYR A 228 -8.20 -0.50 8.86
N VAL A 229 -9.19 0.38 8.94
CA VAL A 229 -10.59 0.03 9.18
C VAL A 229 -11.38 0.44 7.95
N LEU A 230 -11.79 -0.53 7.15
CA LEU A 230 -12.66 -0.28 6.01
C LEU A 230 -14.04 0.23 6.49
N VAL A 231 -14.45 1.39 5.99
CA VAL A 231 -15.76 2.00 6.26
C VAL A 231 -16.64 1.82 5.03
N ARG A 232 -17.63 0.93 5.14
CA ARG A 232 -18.63 0.67 4.07
C ARG A 232 -19.93 1.39 4.42
N ASP A 233 -21.06 0.89 3.92
CA ASP A 233 -22.38 1.49 4.16
C ASP A 233 -22.81 1.41 5.63
N ASP A 234 -22.38 0.37 6.34
CA ASP A 234 -22.57 0.26 7.78
C ASP A 234 -21.50 1.06 8.55
N ILE A 235 -21.84 2.32 8.84
CA ILE A 235 -21.01 3.24 9.63
C ILE A 235 -20.92 2.78 11.09
N GLY A 236 -21.98 2.16 11.61
CA GLY A 236 -22.06 1.69 13.00
C GLY A 236 -21.03 0.60 13.28
N ASP A 237 -20.98 -0.40 12.41
CA ASP A 237 -19.98 -1.47 12.44
C ASP A 237 -18.55 -0.92 12.41
N ALA A 238 -18.25 0.02 11.49
CA ALA A 238 -16.92 0.60 11.40
C ALA A 238 -16.55 1.43 12.64
N LEU A 239 -17.51 2.17 13.20
CA LEU A 239 -17.32 2.95 14.43
C LEU A 239 -17.04 2.06 15.64
N GLU A 240 -17.75 0.93 15.77
CA GLU A 240 -17.54 -0.04 16.84
C GLU A 240 -16.12 -0.62 16.78
N ARG A 241 -15.68 -1.11 15.62
CA ARG A 241 -14.31 -1.57 15.40
C ARG A 241 -13.25 -0.52 15.74
N ILE A 242 -13.49 0.75 15.41
CA ILE A 242 -12.59 1.86 15.76
C ILE A 242 -12.54 2.07 17.28
N ARG A 243 -13.67 2.00 17.98
CA ARG A 243 -13.73 2.16 19.44
C ARG A 243 -13.04 0.99 20.15
N GLU A 244 -13.17 -0.22 19.66
CA GLU A 244 -12.44 -1.39 20.17
C GLU A 244 -10.93 -1.20 20.06
N LEU A 245 -10.44 -0.80 18.88
CA LEU A 245 -9.02 -0.50 18.68
C LEU A 245 -8.53 0.64 19.60
N LYS A 246 -9.37 1.65 19.84
CA LYS A 246 -9.08 2.73 20.82
C LYS A 246 -8.94 2.17 22.23
N ALA A 247 -9.87 1.31 22.66
CA ALA A 247 -9.85 0.68 23.98
C ALA A 247 -8.63 -0.23 24.17
N LEU A 248 -8.20 -0.92 23.11
CA LEU A 248 -6.97 -1.73 23.08
C LEU A 248 -5.68 -0.88 23.06
N GLY A 249 -5.78 0.45 22.91
CA GLY A 249 -4.63 1.35 22.79
C GLY A 249 -3.92 1.30 21.44
N CYS A 250 -4.55 0.70 20.43
CA CYS A 250 -4.08 0.60 19.05
C CYS A 250 -4.38 1.87 18.24
N VAL A 251 -3.83 1.94 17.02
CA VAL A 251 -3.97 3.09 16.13
C VAL A 251 -4.90 2.75 14.96
N PRO A 252 -6.21 3.05 15.05
CA PRO A 252 -7.11 2.87 13.92
C PRO A 252 -6.87 3.92 12.83
N PHE A 253 -7.19 3.60 11.59
CA PHE A 253 -7.28 4.53 10.48
C PHE A 253 -8.46 4.17 9.60
N ALA A 254 -9.49 5.01 9.60
CA ALA A 254 -10.70 4.77 8.83
C ALA A 254 -10.44 5.03 7.34
N GLN A 255 -10.79 4.05 6.51
CA GLN A 255 -10.71 4.11 5.05
C GLN A 255 -12.12 3.97 4.47
N PRO A 256 -12.76 5.09 4.09
CA PRO A 256 -14.01 5.05 3.34
C PRO A 256 -13.85 4.24 2.05
N TYR A 257 -14.67 3.20 1.92
CA TYR A 257 -14.68 2.36 0.73
C TYR A 257 -15.08 3.19 -0.48
N ARG A 258 -14.33 2.99 -1.57
CA ARG A 258 -14.64 3.54 -2.89
C ARG A 258 -14.71 2.36 -3.84
N ASP A 259 -15.83 2.22 -4.52
CA ASP A 259 -15.98 1.19 -5.52
C ASP A 259 -15.06 1.45 -6.73
N PHE A 260 -14.58 0.38 -7.34
CA PHE A 260 -13.69 0.46 -8.49
C PHE A 260 -14.45 0.74 -9.79
N SER A 261 -15.74 0.42 -9.86
CA SER A 261 -16.55 0.47 -11.09
C SER A 261 -17.24 1.82 -11.35
N GLY A 262 -17.40 2.65 -10.32
CA GLY A 262 -18.07 3.96 -10.43
C GLY A 262 -17.28 5.12 -9.82
N ASP A 263 -17.74 6.34 -10.12
CA ASP A 263 -17.23 7.59 -9.53
C ASP A 263 -17.93 7.94 -8.20
N ALA A 264 -18.70 7.00 -7.65
CA ALA A 264 -19.45 7.19 -6.43
C ALA A 264 -18.49 7.56 -5.28
N LYS A 265 -18.71 8.74 -4.72
CA LYS A 265 -17.96 9.20 -3.56
C LYS A 265 -18.50 8.50 -2.31
N PRO A 266 -17.65 8.22 -1.31
CA PRO A 266 -18.12 7.74 -0.03
C PRO A 266 -19.12 8.72 0.57
N SER A 267 -20.07 8.20 1.36
CA SER A 267 -21.10 9.02 1.99
C SER A 267 -20.48 10.13 2.85
N ARG A 268 -21.21 11.24 3.03
CA ARG A 268 -20.78 12.34 3.92
C ARG A 268 -20.46 11.83 5.33
N GLU A 269 -21.22 10.84 5.79
CA GLU A 269 -21.03 10.24 7.11
C GLU A 269 -19.77 9.37 7.19
N ALA A 270 -19.45 8.61 6.14
CA ALA A 270 -18.18 7.89 6.05
C ALA A 270 -16.98 8.85 6.09
N TRP A 271 -17.06 9.98 5.38
CA TRP A 271 -16.04 11.03 5.46
C TRP A 271 -15.96 11.66 6.84
N ARG A 272 -17.09 11.93 7.48
CA ARG A 272 -17.14 12.47 8.85
C ARG A 272 -16.44 11.52 9.82
N LEU A 273 -16.72 10.21 9.75
CA LEU A 273 -16.07 9.19 10.57
C LEU A 273 -14.55 9.13 10.31
N ALA A 274 -14.15 9.11 9.04
CA ALA A 274 -12.75 9.07 8.66
C ALA A 274 -11.98 10.30 9.12
N TYR A 275 -12.56 11.49 8.97
CA TYR A 275 -11.94 12.73 9.43
C TYR A 275 -11.74 12.73 10.95
N TRP A 276 -12.77 12.36 11.71
CA TRP A 276 -12.66 12.24 13.17
C TRP A 276 -11.60 11.23 13.60
N CYS A 277 -11.63 10.01 13.04
CA CYS A 277 -10.72 8.92 13.41
C CYS A 277 -9.26 9.22 13.02
N ASN A 278 -9.05 9.78 11.83
CA ASN A 278 -7.71 9.99 11.28
C ASN A 278 -7.06 11.27 11.84
N ASN A 279 -7.85 12.23 12.31
CA ASN A 279 -7.36 13.38 13.07
C ASN A 279 -7.12 12.99 14.54
N LYS A 280 -5.87 12.66 14.88
CA LYS A 280 -5.53 12.15 16.23
C LYS A 280 -5.75 13.14 17.37
N ARG A 281 -5.86 14.44 17.09
CA ARG A 281 -6.27 15.42 18.11
C ARG A 281 -7.75 15.26 18.44
N LEU A 282 -8.62 15.23 17.42
CA LEU A 282 -10.06 15.02 17.59
C LEU A 282 -10.37 13.65 18.16
N PHE A 283 -9.78 12.60 17.58
CA PHE A 283 -9.99 11.20 17.99
C PHE A 283 -9.73 10.96 19.48
N ASN A 284 -8.73 11.64 20.05
CA ASN A 284 -8.39 11.51 21.47
C ASN A 284 -9.19 12.47 22.35
N ALA A 285 -9.64 13.61 21.83
CA ALA A 285 -10.33 14.64 22.61
C ALA A 285 -11.83 14.36 22.84
N MET A 286 -12.51 13.65 21.92
CA MET A 286 -13.95 13.42 22.01
C MET A 286 -14.39 12.11 21.35
N ASP A 287 -15.58 11.62 21.71
CA ASP A 287 -16.23 10.54 20.98
C ASP A 287 -16.85 11.04 19.66
N PHE A 288 -17.08 10.12 18.73
CA PHE A 288 -17.69 10.44 17.43
C PHE A 288 -19.10 11.03 17.57
N ALA A 289 -19.87 10.61 18.57
CA ALA A 289 -21.21 11.13 18.83
C ALA A 289 -21.21 12.66 19.07
N ASP A 290 -20.15 13.18 19.69
CA ASP A 290 -19.99 14.60 20.01
C ASP A 290 -19.37 15.41 18.87
N TYR A 291 -18.74 14.74 17.90
CA TYR A 291 -18.04 15.39 16.79
C TYR A 291 -19.02 15.95 15.75
N LYS A 292 -19.19 17.27 15.69
CA LYS A 292 -19.94 17.94 14.62
C LYS A 292 -18.99 18.44 13.54
N CYS A 293 -19.17 17.98 12.30
CA CYS A 293 -18.46 18.55 11.15
C CYS A 293 -18.96 19.98 10.94
N LYS A 294 -18.06 20.95 11.02
CA LYS A 294 -18.33 22.31 10.54
C LYS A 294 -18.40 22.32 9.02
#